data_AF-A0A2K1ZFZ3-F1
#
_entry.id   AF-A0A2K1ZFZ3-F1
#
_cell.length_a   1.000
_cell.length_b   1.000
_cell.length_c   1.000
_cell.angle_alpha   90.00
_cell.angle_beta   90.00
_cell.angle_gamma   90.00
#
_symmetry.space_group_name_H-M   'P 1'
#
loop_
_entity.id
_entity.type
_entity.pdbx_description
1 polymer ?
#
loop_
_entity_poly.entity_id
_entity_poly.type
_entity_poly.pdbx_seq_one_letter_code
_entity_poly.pdbx_strand_id
1 'polypeptide(L)'
;MNKENGRANMKVMVVIDESECSYRALMWVLDNLKESIKNLPLVIFAAQPPPKCNYVVSSAFGPACICPLSATMDLFNSVQQQNKKVALGILEKAKRICASKGGSSLSFVFSGNCGGNY
;
A
#
# COMPACT_ATOMS: atom_id res chain seq x y z
N MET A 1 22.53 7.60 -32.40
CA MET A 1 21.60 8.22 -31.43
C MET A 1 20.95 7.09 -30.63
N ASN A 2 21.51 6.74 -29.47
CA ASN A 2 21.07 5.58 -28.68
C ASN A 2 19.91 5.97 -27.76
N LYS A 3 18.69 5.60 -28.16
CA LYS A 3 17.45 5.82 -27.40
C LYS A 3 17.01 4.54 -26.69
N GLU A 4 17.92 3.87 -25.99
CA GLU A 4 17.62 2.63 -25.24
C GLU A 4 17.76 2.76 -23.71
N ASN A 5 18.41 3.80 -23.18
CA ASN A 5 18.65 3.90 -21.73
C ASN A 5 17.44 4.35 -20.87
N GLY A 6 16.33 4.76 -21.48
CA GLY A 6 15.16 5.24 -20.74
C GLY A 6 14.28 4.14 -20.13
N ARG A 7 14.16 2.98 -20.81
CA ARG A 7 13.28 1.88 -20.37
C ARG A 7 13.92 0.98 -19.32
N ALA A 8 15.24 0.86 -19.30
CA ALA A 8 15.96 -0.03 -18.38
C ALA A 8 15.80 0.34 -16.88
N ASN A 9 15.29 1.54 -16.58
CA ASN A 9 15.09 2.02 -15.21
C ASN A 9 13.61 2.19 -14.82
N MET A 10 12.66 1.80 -15.68
CA MET A 10 11.24 1.96 -15.38
C MET A 10 10.81 0.94 -14.32
N LYS A 11 10.11 1.41 -13.28
CA LYS A 11 9.49 0.56 -12.25
C LYS A 11 8.00 0.76 -12.32
N VAL A 12 7.24 -0.34 -12.28
CA VAL A 12 5.79 -0.28 -12.22
C VAL A 12 5.38 -0.53 -10.78
N MET A 13 4.65 0.40 -10.19
CA MET A 13 4.10 0.27 -8.84
C MET A 13 2.58 0.17 -8.91
N VAL A 14 2.02 -0.86 -8.29
CA VAL A 14 0.58 -1.05 -8.15
C VAL A 14 0.22 -0.88 -6.69
N VAL A 15 -0.61 0.12 -6.40
CA VAL A 15 -1.15 0.36 -5.06
C VAL A 15 -2.45 -0.42 -4.93
N ILE A 16 -2.55 -1.22 -3.88
CA ILE A 16 -3.71 -2.05 -3.56
C ILE A 16 -4.17 -1.80 -2.13
N ASP A 17 -5.46 -1.97 -1.90
CA ASP A 17 -6.11 -1.84 -0.60
C ASP A 17 -6.94 -3.11 -0.32
N GLU A 18 -7.83 -3.07 0.66
CA GLU A 18 -8.72 -4.19 0.99
C GLU A 18 -9.83 -4.40 -0.05
N SER A 19 -10.02 -3.48 -0.99
CA SER A 19 -11.14 -3.52 -1.93
C SER A 19 -10.94 -4.59 -3.00
N GLU A 20 -12.02 -5.29 -3.36
CA GLU A 20 -12.01 -6.22 -4.50
C GLU A 20 -11.67 -5.51 -5.82
N CYS A 21 -11.96 -4.21 -5.93
CA CYS A 21 -11.65 -3.39 -7.09
C CYS A 21 -10.13 -3.29 -7.31
N SER A 22 -9.33 -3.10 -6.26
CA SER A 22 -7.87 -3.00 -6.41
C SER A 22 -7.23 -4.32 -6.83
N TYR A 23 -7.76 -5.47 -6.38
CA TYR A 23 -7.35 -6.79 -6.87
C TYR A 23 -7.71 -7.02 -8.34
N ARG A 24 -8.91 -6.59 -8.77
CA ARG A 24 -9.30 -6.65 -10.19
C ARG A 24 -8.39 -5.78 -11.06
N ALA A 25 -8.01 -4.61 -10.57
CA ALA A 25 -7.02 -3.76 -11.25
C ALA A 25 -5.66 -4.45 -11.35
N LEU A 26 -5.18 -5.11 -10.28
CA LEU A 26 -3.95 -5.91 -10.33
C LEU A 26 -4.04 -7.04 -11.36
N MET A 27 -5.14 -7.79 -11.39
CA MET A 27 -5.35 -8.85 -12.40
C MET A 27 -5.35 -8.27 -13.81
N TRP A 28 -6.00 -7.13 -14.02
CA TRP A 28 -6.01 -6.44 -15.32
C TRP A 28 -4.61 -6.00 -15.75
N VAL A 29 -3.82 -5.39 -14.85
CA VAL A 29 -2.42 -5.02 -15.10
C VAL A 29 -1.61 -6.25 -15.49
N LEU A 30 -1.75 -7.33 -14.72
CA LEU A 30 -1.04 -8.57 -14.99
C LEU A 30 -1.47 -9.19 -16.31
N ASP A 31 -2.71 -9.07 -16.76
CA ASP A 31 -3.17 -9.68 -18.02
C ASP A 31 -2.85 -8.84 -19.26
N ASN A 32 -2.86 -7.51 -19.14
CA ASN A 32 -2.74 -6.59 -20.28
C ASN A 32 -1.34 -6.01 -20.46
N LEU A 33 -0.55 -5.92 -19.38
CA LEU A 33 0.78 -5.32 -19.41
C LEU A 33 1.92 -6.36 -19.34
N LYS A 34 1.63 -7.66 -19.50
CA LYS A 34 2.58 -8.79 -19.42
C LYS A 34 3.91 -8.49 -20.12
N GLU A 35 3.86 -8.13 -21.39
CA GLU A 35 5.06 -7.88 -22.21
C GLU A 35 5.85 -6.65 -21.74
N SER A 36 5.16 -5.66 -21.18
CA SER A 36 5.79 -4.43 -20.69
C SER A 36 6.45 -4.61 -19.32
N ILE A 37 5.86 -5.47 -18.46
CA ILE A 37 6.36 -5.71 -17.09
C ILE A 37 7.31 -6.89 -16.99
N LYS A 38 7.40 -7.75 -18.02
CA LYS A 38 8.26 -8.95 -18.02
C LYS A 38 9.73 -8.65 -17.68
N ASN A 39 10.22 -7.50 -18.12
CA ASN A 39 11.61 -7.08 -17.91
C ASN A 39 11.75 -5.95 -16.88
N LEU A 40 10.66 -5.58 -16.19
CA LEU A 40 10.64 -4.48 -15.23
C LEU A 40 10.28 -4.97 -13.82
N PRO A 41 10.78 -4.32 -12.76
CA PRO A 41 10.34 -4.62 -11.41
C PRO A 41 8.87 -4.19 -11.23
N LEU A 42 8.01 -5.14 -10.88
CA LEU A 42 6.65 -4.87 -10.43
C LEU A 42 6.65 -4.73 -8.91
N VAL A 43 6.36 -3.55 -8.39
CA VAL A 43 6.27 -3.28 -6.95
C VAL A 43 4.79 -3.26 -6.55
N ILE A 44 4.44 -3.96 -5.48
CA ILE A 44 3.07 -3.98 -4.95
C ILE A 44 3.07 -3.30 -3.60
N PHE A 45 2.23 -2.28 -3.44
CA PHE A 45 2.13 -1.50 -2.22
C PHE A 45 0.75 -1.69 -1.61
N ALA A 46 0.70 -2.18 -0.37
CA ALA A 46 -0.54 -2.23 0.39
C ALA A 46 -0.76 -0.88 1.09
N ALA A 47 -1.75 -0.14 0.59
CA ALA A 47 -2.22 1.08 1.20
C ALA A 47 -2.93 0.77 2.52
N GLN A 48 -2.48 1.41 3.61
CA GLN A 48 -3.18 1.38 4.88
C GLN A 48 -3.89 2.72 5.09
N PRO A 49 -5.17 2.68 5.54
CA PRO A 49 -5.83 3.90 5.94
C PRO A 49 -5.14 4.46 7.20
N PRO A 50 -4.99 5.79 7.30
CA PRO A 50 -4.52 6.40 8.52
C PRO A 50 -5.42 6.01 9.69
N PRO A 51 -4.85 5.77 10.89
CA PRO A 51 -5.65 5.52 12.08
C PRO A 51 -6.62 6.70 12.27
N LYS A 52 -7.92 6.41 12.22
CA LYS A 52 -8.97 7.41 12.42
C LYS A 52 -8.95 7.82 13.89
N CYS A 53 -8.47 9.02 14.19
CA CYS A 53 -8.62 9.58 15.53
C CYS A 53 -10.04 10.17 15.64
N ASN A 54 -10.97 9.38 16.17
CA ASN A 54 -12.38 9.79 16.34
C ASN A 54 -12.64 10.51 17.68
N TYR A 55 -11.60 10.84 18.44
CA TYR A 55 -11.75 11.37 19.80
C TYR A 55 -11.54 12.88 19.78
N VAL A 56 -12.60 13.64 20.04
CA VAL A 56 -12.53 15.09 20.27
C VAL A 56 -12.42 15.35 21.78
N VAL A 57 -11.29 15.89 22.24
CA VAL A 57 -11.10 16.46 23.58
C VAL A 57 -11.01 17.98 23.41
N SER A 58 -11.97 18.69 23.99
CA SER A 58 -11.97 20.15 23.95
C SER A 58 -10.76 20.70 24.73
N SER A 59 -9.83 21.39 24.06
CA SER A 59 -8.79 22.20 24.72
C SER A 59 -9.32 23.61 24.93
N ALA A 60 -9.06 24.21 26.10
CA ALA A 60 -9.43 25.59 26.39
C ALA A 60 -8.55 26.63 25.63
N PHE A 61 -7.44 26.22 25.01
CA PHE A 61 -6.53 27.11 24.28
C PHE A 61 -5.96 26.43 23.02
N GLY A 62 -6.29 26.95 21.82
CA GLY A 62 -5.67 26.59 20.53
C GLY A 62 -6.39 25.49 19.69
N PRO A 63 -6.09 25.38 18.37
CA PRO A 63 -6.74 24.40 17.49
C PRO A 63 -6.43 22.99 18.00
N ALA A 64 -7.48 22.32 18.46
CA ALA A 64 -7.39 21.08 19.19
C ALA A 64 -6.93 19.94 18.26
N CYS A 65 -5.69 19.47 18.46
CA CYS A 65 -5.26 18.16 17.99
C CYS A 65 -5.32 17.21 19.18
N ILE A 66 -6.24 16.25 19.13
CA ILE A 66 -6.58 15.42 20.27
C ILE A 66 -6.05 14.02 20.07
N CYS A 67 -5.08 13.63 20.91
CA CYS A 67 -4.80 12.24 21.24
C CYS A 67 -4.57 12.16 22.77
N PRO A 68 -5.44 11.52 23.57
CA PRO A 68 -5.13 11.29 24.99
C PRO A 68 -3.85 10.45 25.14
N LEU A 69 -2.78 11.00 25.71
CA LEU A 69 -1.43 10.45 25.58
C LEU A 69 -1.20 9.01 26.14
N SER A 70 -2.15 8.42 26.88
CA SER A 70 -1.99 7.11 27.54
C SER A 70 -2.92 6.00 27.01
N ALA A 71 -4.25 6.13 27.13
CA ALA A 71 -5.20 5.12 26.58
C ALA A 71 -5.22 5.06 25.05
N THR A 72 -4.83 6.17 24.39
CA THR A 72 -4.78 6.28 22.93
C THR A 72 -3.50 5.73 22.37
N MET A 73 -2.43 5.59 23.18
CA MET A 73 -1.18 4.97 22.74
C MET A 73 -1.37 3.46 22.55
N ASP A 74 -2.04 2.79 23.50
CA ASP A 74 -2.34 1.36 23.40
C ASP A 74 -3.37 1.06 22.30
N LEU A 75 -4.41 1.90 22.17
CA LEU A 75 -5.35 1.81 21.05
C LEU A 75 -4.66 2.09 19.71
N PHE A 76 -3.80 3.09 19.62
CA PHE A 76 -3.03 3.40 18.42
C PHE A 76 -2.10 2.24 18.05
N ASN A 77 -1.37 1.69 19.02
CA ASN A 77 -0.50 0.52 18.82
C ASN A 77 -1.31 -0.70 18.38
N SER A 78 -2.48 -0.93 18.98
CA SER A 78 -3.38 -2.01 18.59
C SER A 78 -3.90 -1.83 17.17
N VAL A 79 -4.36 -0.63 16.81
CA VAL A 79 -4.84 -0.30 15.45
C VAL A 79 -3.70 -0.43 14.43
N GLN A 80 -2.50 0.06 14.74
CA GLN A 80 -1.33 -0.11 13.87
C GLN A 80 -0.96 -1.58 13.68
N GLN A 81 -0.99 -2.38 14.75
CA GLN A 81 -0.71 -3.81 14.68
C GLN A 81 -1.77 -4.57 13.87
N GLN A 82 -3.05 -4.22 14.02
CA GLN A 82 -4.13 -4.77 13.22
C GLN A 82 -3.99 -4.38 11.75
N ASN A 83 -3.76 -3.10 11.46
CA ASN A 83 -3.50 -2.62 10.11
C ASN A 83 -2.33 -3.39 9.49
N LYS A 84 -1.24 -3.62 10.22
CA LYS A 84 -0.10 -4.42 9.74
C LYS A 84 -0.51 -5.84 9.36
N LYS A 85 -1.36 -6.50 10.15
CA LYS A 85 -1.90 -7.83 9.82
C LYS A 85 -2.75 -7.78 8.54
N VAL A 86 -3.60 -6.76 8.41
CA VAL A 86 -4.42 -6.53 7.23
C VAL A 86 -3.54 -6.35 5.98
N ALA A 87 -2.53 -5.46 6.06
CA ALA A 87 -1.59 -5.25 4.97
C ALA A 87 -0.87 -6.54 4.59
N LEU A 88 -0.39 -7.32 5.56
CA LEU A 88 0.23 -8.62 5.28
C LEU A 88 -0.73 -9.57 4.54
N GLY A 89 -2.00 -9.63 4.94
CA GLY A 89 -3.03 -10.41 4.24
C GLY A 89 -3.27 -9.92 2.82
N ILE A 90 -3.32 -8.60 2.62
CA ILE A 90 -3.46 -7.99 1.28
C ILE A 90 -2.31 -8.41 0.37
N LEU A 91 -1.11 -8.32 0.89
CA LEU A 91 0.13 -8.61 0.19
C LEU A 91 0.27 -10.10 -0.12
N GLU A 92 -0.16 -10.97 0.80
CA GLU A 92 -0.19 -12.40 0.56
C GLU A 92 -1.16 -12.77 -0.57
N LYS A 93 -2.37 -12.19 -0.58
CA LYS A 93 -3.34 -12.38 -1.67
C LYS A 93 -2.77 -11.89 -3.00
N ALA A 94 -2.17 -10.71 -3.03
CA ALA A 94 -1.54 -10.17 -4.23
C ALA A 94 -0.39 -11.05 -4.75
N LYS A 95 0.46 -11.56 -3.85
CA LYS A 95 1.55 -12.48 -4.20
C LYS A 95 1.03 -13.77 -4.83
N ARG A 96 -0.08 -14.34 -4.32
CA ARG A 96 -0.73 -15.51 -4.92
C ARG A 96 -1.25 -15.22 -6.33
N ILE A 97 -1.89 -14.05 -6.53
CA ILE A 97 -2.37 -13.61 -7.84
C ILE A 97 -1.18 -13.47 -8.82
N CYS A 98 -0.11 -12.81 -8.40
CA CYS A 98 1.11 -12.69 -9.21
C CYS A 98 1.71 -14.05 -9.55
N ALA A 99 1.87 -14.96 -8.58
CA ALA A 99 2.39 -16.31 -8.85
C ALA A 99 1.53 -17.11 -9.83
N SER A 100 0.21 -16.91 -9.82
CA SER A 100 -0.72 -17.59 -10.73
C SER A 100 -0.70 -17.04 -12.17
N LYS A 101 -0.30 -15.78 -12.37
CA LYS A 101 -0.48 -15.05 -13.64
C LYS A 101 0.78 -14.46 -14.25
N GLY A 102 1.82 -14.22 -13.45
CA GLY A 102 3.05 -13.54 -13.81
C GLY A 102 4.28 -14.36 -13.40
N GLY A 103 5.16 -14.65 -14.37
CA GLY A 103 6.43 -15.29 -14.08
C GLY A 103 7.35 -14.35 -13.31
N SER A 104 7.92 -14.85 -12.21
CA SER A 104 9.13 -14.42 -11.48
C SER A 104 9.55 -12.94 -11.44
N SER A 105 8.67 -11.96 -11.64
CA SER A 105 9.01 -10.55 -11.47
C SER A 105 9.11 -10.25 -9.98
N LEU A 106 10.28 -9.80 -9.54
CA LEU A 106 10.60 -9.53 -8.15
C LEU A 106 9.63 -8.49 -7.55
N SER A 107 8.63 -8.98 -6.83
CA SER A 107 7.62 -8.16 -6.17
C SER A 107 8.12 -7.72 -4.79
N PHE A 108 8.54 -6.46 -4.71
CA PHE A 108 8.77 -5.81 -3.42
C PHE A 108 7.45 -5.33 -2.85
N VAL A 109 7.30 -5.59 -1.56
CA VAL A 109 6.05 -5.47 -0.85
C VAL A 109 6.27 -4.48 0.30
N PHE A 110 5.57 -3.36 0.23
CA PHE A 110 5.66 -2.30 1.22
C PHE A 110 4.29 -2.00 1.80
N SER A 111 4.28 -1.67 3.09
CA SER A 111 3.12 -1.21 3.83
C SER A 111 3.41 0.22 4.30
N GLY A 112 2.48 1.14 4.08
CA GLY A 112 2.64 2.52 4.50
C GLY A 112 1.32 3.27 4.55
N ASN A 113 1.33 4.37 5.29
CA ASN A 113 0.16 5.21 5.51
C ASN A 113 -0.09 6.11 4.29
N CYS A 114 -1.28 6.06 3.70
CA CYS A 114 -1.69 6.99 2.64
C CYS A 114 -2.17 8.30 3.28
N GLY A 115 -1.23 9.14 3.72
CA GLY A 115 -1.54 10.41 4.37
C GLY A 115 -0.28 11.25 4.59
N GLY A 116 0.26 11.79 3.50
CA GLY A 116 1.23 12.88 3.57
C GLY A 116 0.47 14.20 3.47
N ASN A 117 0.61 15.05 4.48
CA ASN A 117 0.24 16.46 4.35
C ASN A 117 1.18 17.09 3.30
N TYR A 118 0.62 17.58 2.20
CA TYR A 118 1.29 18.52 1.30
C TYR A 118 1.12 19.93 1.85
#